data_AF-A0A952W916-F1
#
_entry.id   AF-A0A952W916-F1
#
_cell.length_a   1.000
_cell.length_b   1.000
_cell.length_c   1.000
_cell.angle_alpha   90.00
_cell.angle_beta   90.00
_cell.angle_gamma   90.00
#
_symmetry.space_group_name_H-M   'P 1'
#
loop_
_entity.id
_entity.type
_entity.pdbx_description
1 polymer ?
#
loop_
_entity_poly.entity_id
_entity_poly.type
_entity_poly.pdbx_seq_one_letter_code
_entity_poly.pdbx_strand_id
1 'polypeptide(L)'
;MPGVYEAKLVENGIETLVTMDFKPDGKVILTFAAPNARQEATLTYTEDGDRITVYPVKGDHSSLFVRTGDVLEGDVHFTGVKTVRLARQGSAASGQTGVISGATLPRAAKPPTGKPSQNESFQSDRKLMKIGQAVLEYGMKNSNKSPASLHELVQSGKLTADDLQSPCGPVADGKQDYWVRLDDQIFGMDSTLMMAYDRAAYARGGPISVLFCDAHVERLPMQQFDAMLKNPKNSGTDFQLPPPQ
;
A
#
# COMPACT_ATOMS: atom_id res chain seq x y z
N MET A 1 26.28 15.50 -14.87
CA MET A 1 25.58 16.40 -15.81
C MET A 1 24.97 17.55 -15.04
N PRO A 2 25.60 18.75 -15.00
CA PRO A 2 25.00 19.91 -14.33
C PRO A 2 23.76 20.42 -15.08
N GLY A 3 22.74 20.89 -14.36
CA GLY A 3 21.54 21.47 -14.95
C GLY A 3 20.27 21.22 -14.14
N VAL A 4 19.17 21.86 -14.56
CA VAL A 4 17.84 21.73 -13.92
C VAL A 4 16.93 20.89 -14.80
N TYR A 5 16.28 19.89 -14.20
CA TYR A 5 15.34 18.98 -14.87
C TYR A 5 14.03 18.92 -14.10
N GLU A 6 12.93 18.68 -14.81
CA GLU A 6 11.66 18.35 -14.18
C GLU A 6 11.42 16.85 -14.26
N ALA A 7 10.92 16.28 -13.17
CA ALA A 7 10.47 14.91 -13.07
C ALA A 7 9.07 14.85 -12.48
N LYS A 8 8.32 13.82 -12.85
CA LYS A 8 7.12 13.42 -12.11
C LYS A 8 7.47 12.27 -11.19
N LEU A 9 7.31 12.49 -9.90
CA LEU A 9 7.30 11.45 -8.88
C LEU A 9 5.85 10.97 -8.73
N VAL A 10 5.58 9.71 -9.07
CA VAL A 10 4.25 9.12 -8.89
C VAL A 10 4.25 8.31 -7.60
N GLU A 11 3.50 8.77 -6.59
CA GLU A 11 3.35 8.10 -5.31
C GLU A 11 1.87 7.85 -5.02
N ASN A 12 1.49 6.58 -4.80
CA ASN A 12 0.11 6.18 -4.48
C ASN A 12 -0.94 6.66 -5.51
N GLY A 13 -0.55 6.84 -6.78
CA GLY A 13 -1.39 7.40 -7.85
C GLY A 13 -1.42 8.93 -7.92
N ILE A 14 -0.77 9.62 -7.00
CA ILE A 14 -0.60 11.09 -6.99
C ILE A 14 0.67 11.44 -7.75
N GLU A 15 0.55 12.24 -8.81
CA GLU A 15 1.71 12.81 -9.50
C GLU A 15 2.18 14.09 -8.80
N THR A 16 3.40 14.08 -8.28
CA THR A 16 4.07 15.27 -7.72
C THR A 16 5.15 15.74 -8.69
N LEU A 17 5.13 17.03 -9.05
CA LEU A 17 6.21 17.62 -9.84
C LEU A 17 7.42 17.88 -8.93
N VAL A 18 8.57 17.39 -9.34
CA VAL A 18 9.85 17.55 -8.65
C VAL A 18 10.85 18.20 -9.60
N THR A 19 11.42 19.32 -9.19
CA THR A 19 12.55 19.94 -9.88
C THR A 19 13.85 19.35 -9.32
N MET A 20 14.78 18.99 -10.20
CA MET A 20 16.06 18.36 -9.84
C MET A 20 17.19 19.21 -10.40
N ASP A 21 17.93 19.87 -9.51
CA ASP A 21 19.02 20.80 -9.85
C ASP A 21 20.37 20.13 -9.54
N PHE A 22 20.97 19.55 -10.58
CA PHE A 22 22.26 18.86 -10.51
C PHE A 22 23.39 19.87 -10.54
N LYS A 23 24.20 19.85 -9.49
CA LYS A 23 25.33 20.73 -9.27
C LYS A 23 26.64 20.13 -9.83
N PRO A 24 27.62 20.96 -10.20
CA PRO A 24 28.95 20.50 -10.62
C PRO A 24 29.75 19.77 -9.52
N ASP A 25 29.39 19.93 -8.24
CA ASP A 25 30.09 19.33 -7.10
C ASP A 25 29.57 17.92 -6.72
N GLY A 26 28.82 17.27 -7.61
CA GLY A 26 28.26 15.92 -7.37
C GLY A 26 27.03 15.90 -6.46
N LYS A 27 26.40 17.05 -6.20
CA LYS A 27 25.12 17.14 -5.48
C LYS A 27 23.93 17.35 -6.41
N VAL A 28 22.76 16.89 -6.01
CA VAL A 28 21.48 17.25 -6.62
C VAL A 28 20.56 17.82 -5.54
N ILE A 29 19.92 18.95 -5.85
CA ILE A 29 18.86 19.54 -5.01
C ILE A 29 17.52 19.12 -5.62
N LEU A 30 16.72 18.39 -4.85
CA LEU A 30 15.33 18.11 -5.19
C LEU A 30 14.45 19.20 -4.58
N THR A 31 13.60 19.85 -5.38
CA THR A 31 12.58 20.78 -4.92
C THR A 31 11.20 20.20 -5.20
N PHE A 32 10.40 20.02 -4.16
CA PHE A 32 9.03 19.54 -4.25
C PHE A 32 8.06 20.72 -4.24
N ALA A 33 7.19 20.80 -5.26
CA ALA A 33 6.14 21.80 -5.34
C ALA A 33 4.88 21.30 -4.59
N ALA A 34 4.78 21.61 -3.29
CA ALA A 34 3.55 21.38 -2.53
C ALA A 34 2.70 22.67 -2.47
N PRO A 35 1.36 22.59 -2.42
CA PRO A 35 0.48 23.77 -2.55
C PRO A 35 0.74 24.93 -1.59
N ASN A 36 1.28 24.64 -0.39
CA ASN A 36 1.51 25.62 0.68
C ASN A 36 2.97 25.66 1.18
N ALA A 37 3.89 24.90 0.57
CA ALA A 37 5.28 24.83 1.02
C ALA A 37 6.24 24.40 -0.11
N ARG A 38 7.41 25.03 -0.16
CA ARG A 38 8.56 24.54 -0.93
C ARG A 38 9.40 23.67 -0.01
N GLN A 39 9.51 22.37 -0.30
CA GLN A 39 10.43 21.48 0.40
C GLN A 39 11.66 21.24 -0.47
N GLU A 40 12.84 21.23 0.15
CA GLU A 40 14.10 20.97 -0.54
C GLU A 40 14.87 19.85 0.16
N ALA A 41 15.45 18.94 -0.63
CA ALA A 41 16.35 17.90 -0.16
C ALA A 41 17.65 17.96 -0.95
N THR A 42 18.79 18.02 -0.25
CA THR A 42 20.12 17.93 -0.86
C THR A 42 20.61 16.49 -0.78
N LEU A 43 20.99 15.93 -1.93
CA LEU A 43 21.47 14.56 -2.10
C LEU A 43 22.79 14.60 -2.88
N THR A 44 23.58 13.53 -2.85
CA THR A 44 24.72 13.34 -3.77
C THR A 44 24.31 12.46 -4.94
N TYR A 45 25.06 12.47 -6.05
CA TYR A 45 24.80 11.57 -7.17
C TYR A 45 26.08 11.02 -7.81
N THR A 46 25.95 9.88 -8.48
CA THR A 46 26.94 9.29 -9.38
C THR A 46 26.31 9.04 -10.74
N GLU A 47 27.11 9.14 -11.80
CA GLU A 47 26.70 8.83 -13.17
C GLU A 47 27.43 7.56 -13.64
N ASP A 48 26.68 6.62 -14.20
CA ASP A 48 27.18 5.38 -14.79
C ASP A 48 26.45 5.14 -16.11
N GLY A 49 27.08 5.53 -17.23
CA GLY A 49 26.46 5.48 -18.55
C GLY A 49 25.20 6.34 -18.67
N ASP A 50 24.06 5.71 -18.95
CA ASP A 50 22.73 6.31 -19.07
C ASP A 50 21.95 6.40 -17.73
N ARG A 51 22.58 5.97 -16.63
CA ARG A 51 22.00 5.88 -15.30
C ARG A 51 22.60 6.91 -14.36
N ILE A 52 21.72 7.64 -13.66
CA ILE A 52 22.08 8.49 -12.54
C ILE A 52 21.59 7.81 -11.26
N THR A 53 22.50 7.60 -10.31
CA THR A 53 22.15 7.15 -8.96
C THR A 53 22.31 8.30 -7.99
N VAL A 54 21.31 8.51 -7.14
CA VAL A 54 21.25 9.58 -6.16
C VAL A 54 21.28 8.94 -4.76
N TYR A 55 22.07 9.51 -3.85
CA TYR A 55 22.36 9.00 -2.51
C TYR A 55 22.06 10.07 -1.46
N PRO A 56 21.76 9.68 -0.21
CA PRO A 56 21.63 10.65 0.86
C PRO A 56 22.99 11.26 1.17
N VAL A 57 23.02 12.53 1.59
CA VAL A 57 24.24 13.06 2.21
C VAL A 57 24.49 12.28 3.51
N LYS A 58 25.73 11.81 3.68
CA LYS A 58 26.13 10.82 4.70
C LYS A 58 25.69 11.24 6.11
N GLY A 59 24.66 10.56 6.62
CA GLY A 59 23.96 10.91 7.87
C GLY A 59 22.47 10.56 7.78
N ASP A 60 21.89 10.68 6.58
CA ASP A 60 20.57 10.13 6.24
C ASP A 60 20.67 8.79 5.50
N HIS A 61 19.60 7.98 5.53
CA HIS A 61 19.52 6.67 4.88
C HIS A 61 18.38 6.63 3.83
N SER A 62 18.59 7.22 2.65
CA SER A 62 17.62 7.19 1.53
C SER A 62 18.28 7.41 0.17
N SER A 63 18.29 6.39 -0.70
CA SER A 63 18.78 6.50 -2.09
C SER A 63 17.62 6.63 -3.09
N LEU A 64 17.86 7.31 -4.20
CA LEU A 64 16.93 7.55 -5.32
C LEU A 64 17.65 7.21 -6.64
N PHE A 65 16.95 6.78 -7.68
CA PHE A 65 17.55 6.54 -9.00
C PHE A 65 16.80 7.35 -10.07
N VAL A 66 17.54 7.87 -11.05
CA VAL A 66 17.06 8.73 -12.14
C VAL A 66 17.71 8.21 -13.43
N ARG A 67 16.93 7.92 -14.48
CA ARG A 67 17.45 7.37 -15.75
C ARG A 67 17.07 8.27 -16.93
N THR A 68 18.01 8.53 -17.83
CA THR A 68 17.83 9.40 -19.00
C THR A 68 17.84 8.59 -20.29
N GLY A 69 16.68 8.12 -20.76
CA GLY A 69 16.54 7.43 -22.05
C GLY A 69 15.29 6.55 -22.18
N ASP A 70 15.01 6.12 -23.42
CA ASP A 70 13.78 5.41 -23.82
C ASP A 70 13.95 3.86 -23.92
N VAL A 71 14.29 3.13 -22.84
CA VAL A 71 14.13 1.65 -22.73
C VAL A 71 13.86 1.22 -21.28
N LEU A 72 13.09 0.13 -21.08
CA LEU A 72 12.58 -0.40 -19.80
C LEU A 72 13.52 -1.39 -19.05
N GLU A 73 13.11 -1.69 -17.80
CA GLU A 73 13.45 -2.82 -16.89
C GLU A 73 14.69 -2.75 -15.94
N GLY A 74 14.48 -3.20 -14.69
CA GLY A 74 15.52 -3.50 -13.66
C GLY A 74 15.33 -2.84 -12.26
N ASP A 75 15.00 -3.63 -11.21
CA ASP A 75 14.79 -3.20 -9.81
C ASP A 75 16.10 -3.04 -8.98
N VAL A 76 16.12 -2.34 -7.83
CA VAL A 76 16.19 -2.87 -6.42
C VAL A 76 16.87 -1.77 -5.54
N HIS A 77 16.58 -1.48 -4.26
CA HIS A 77 15.37 -1.57 -3.41
C HIS A 77 15.60 -0.83 -2.04
N PHE A 78 14.65 -0.01 -1.52
CA PHE A 78 14.46 0.26 -0.07
C PHE A 78 13.00 0.72 0.19
N THR A 79 12.25 -0.06 0.96
CA THR A 79 10.82 0.11 1.37
C THR A 79 9.94 0.99 0.49
N GLY A 80 9.42 0.41 -0.59
CA GLY A 80 8.43 1.02 -1.49
C GLY A 80 8.93 1.13 -2.93
N VAL A 81 8.13 0.64 -3.89
CA VAL A 81 8.47 0.74 -5.32
C VAL A 81 8.29 2.19 -5.78
N LYS A 82 9.36 2.79 -6.32
CA LYS A 82 9.34 4.16 -6.86
C LYS A 82 9.84 4.14 -8.31
N THR A 83 9.03 4.67 -9.23
CA THR A 83 9.41 4.85 -10.64
C THR A 83 9.40 6.34 -10.96
N VAL A 84 10.56 6.87 -11.34
CA VAL A 84 10.66 8.22 -11.92
C VAL A 84 10.71 8.08 -13.44
N ARG A 85 9.78 8.72 -14.14
CA ARG A 85 9.82 8.83 -15.61
C ARG A 85 10.32 10.23 -15.98
N LEU A 86 11.43 10.29 -16.70
CA LEU A 86 11.87 11.50 -17.39
C LEU A 86 11.27 11.52 -18.79
N ALA A 87 10.37 12.46 -19.05
CA ALA A 87 9.87 12.73 -20.39
C ALA A 87 10.47 14.05 -20.88
N ARG A 88 11.18 14.02 -22.01
CA ARG A 88 11.42 15.25 -22.78
C ARG A 88 10.09 15.68 -23.38
N GLN A 89 9.62 16.89 -23.09
CA GLN A 89 8.39 17.40 -23.72
C GLN A 89 8.62 17.60 -25.23
N GLY A 90 8.15 16.64 -26.03
CA GLY A 90 7.81 16.86 -27.43
C GLY A 90 6.33 17.22 -27.54
N SER A 91 6.02 18.40 -28.08
CA SER A 91 4.63 18.83 -28.27
C SER A 91 3.93 17.97 -29.33
N ALA A 92 2.77 17.38 -28.98
CA ALA A 92 1.93 16.63 -29.92
C ALA A 92 0.46 17.05 -29.78
N ALA A 93 -0.24 17.10 -30.91
CA ALA A 93 -1.57 17.68 -31.04
C ALA A 93 -2.71 16.71 -30.67
N SER A 94 -3.89 17.26 -30.41
CA SER A 94 -5.10 16.56 -29.97
C SER A 94 -5.84 15.85 -31.11
N GLY A 95 -6.37 14.66 -30.81
CA GLY A 95 -7.37 13.96 -31.62
C GLY A 95 -8.38 13.26 -30.72
N GLN A 96 -9.65 13.63 -30.82
CA GLN A 96 -10.75 12.97 -30.09
C GLN A 96 -11.15 11.67 -30.78
N THR A 97 -11.56 10.65 -30.01
CA THR A 97 -12.34 9.52 -30.52
C THR A 97 -13.33 9.07 -29.45
N GLY A 98 -14.62 9.06 -29.80
CA GLY A 98 -15.68 8.61 -28.90
C GLY A 98 -15.77 7.08 -28.81
N VAL A 99 -16.23 6.56 -27.67
CA VAL A 99 -16.35 5.11 -27.42
C VAL A 99 -17.78 4.76 -27.05
N ILE A 100 -18.27 3.64 -27.58
CA ILE A 100 -19.64 3.14 -27.44
C ILE A 100 -19.68 2.15 -26.26
N SER A 101 -20.48 2.43 -25.23
CA SER A 101 -20.59 1.55 -24.05
C SER A 101 -21.51 0.36 -24.30
N GLY A 102 -20.94 -0.84 -24.47
CA GLY A 102 -21.63 -2.11 -24.33
C GLY A 102 -21.44 -2.69 -22.92
N ALA A 103 -22.53 -3.02 -22.23
CA ALA A 103 -22.46 -3.59 -20.88
C ALA A 103 -22.08 -5.08 -20.90
N THR A 104 -20.79 -5.38 -20.80
CA THR A 104 -20.32 -6.74 -20.51
C THR A 104 -20.56 -7.09 -19.05
N LEU A 105 -21.25 -8.19 -18.79
CA LEU A 105 -21.35 -8.77 -17.45
C LEU A 105 -19.96 -9.14 -16.92
N PRO A 106 -19.63 -8.86 -15.64
CA PRO A 106 -18.33 -9.18 -15.09
C PRO A 106 -18.15 -10.71 -15.02
N ARG A 107 -17.20 -11.23 -15.81
CA ARG A 107 -16.78 -12.63 -15.72
C ARG A 107 -16.09 -12.83 -14.37
N ALA A 108 -16.56 -13.79 -13.58
CA ALA A 108 -15.98 -14.10 -12.28
C ALA A 108 -14.46 -14.35 -12.43
N ALA A 109 -13.65 -13.52 -11.77
CA ALA A 109 -12.21 -13.66 -11.79
C ALA A 109 -11.82 -14.95 -11.06
N LYS A 110 -10.98 -15.78 -11.69
CA LYS A 110 -10.43 -16.95 -11.03
C LYS A 110 -9.48 -16.47 -9.91
N PRO A 111 -9.51 -17.05 -8.69
CA PRO A 111 -8.58 -16.65 -7.64
C PRO A 111 -7.12 -16.81 -8.06
N PRO A 112 -6.22 -15.89 -7.69
CA PRO A 112 -4.80 -15.95 -8.04
C PRO A 112 -4.10 -17.06 -7.26
N THR A 113 -3.44 -17.98 -7.97
CA THR A 113 -2.70 -19.11 -7.39
C THR A 113 -1.27 -18.72 -7.01
N GLY A 114 -0.80 -19.19 -5.84
CA GLY A 114 0.57 -18.98 -5.36
C GLY A 114 0.69 -17.82 -4.36
N LYS A 115 1.85 -17.69 -3.72
CA LYS A 115 2.06 -16.75 -2.58
C LYS A 115 1.79 -15.29 -2.97
N PRO A 116 1.31 -14.43 -2.04
CA PRO A 116 1.26 -12.99 -2.23
C PRO A 116 2.64 -12.41 -2.53
N SER A 117 2.70 -11.48 -3.48
CA SER A 117 3.85 -10.63 -3.76
C SER A 117 4.05 -9.59 -2.65
N GLN A 118 5.28 -9.05 -2.56
CA GLN A 118 5.63 -8.02 -1.58
C GLN A 118 4.73 -6.76 -1.70
N ASN A 119 4.28 -6.43 -2.92
CA ASN A 119 3.37 -5.31 -3.17
C ASN A 119 1.94 -5.63 -2.68
N GLU A 120 1.42 -6.84 -2.93
CA GLU A 120 0.11 -7.25 -2.39
C GLU A 120 0.10 -7.21 -0.86
N SER A 121 1.12 -7.76 -0.19
CA SER A 121 1.23 -7.68 1.28
C SER A 121 1.29 -6.23 1.79
N PHE A 122 2.04 -5.34 1.13
CA PHE A 122 2.12 -3.93 1.54
C PHE A 122 0.80 -3.15 1.33
N GLN A 123 0.07 -3.47 0.26
CA GLN A 123 -1.28 -2.93 0.08
C GLN A 123 -2.24 -3.47 1.14
N SER A 124 -2.08 -4.73 1.55
CA SER A 124 -2.93 -5.34 2.57
C SER A 124 -2.71 -4.72 3.95
N ASP A 125 -1.45 -4.44 4.33
CA ASP A 125 -1.15 -3.71 5.57
C ASP A 125 -1.87 -2.36 5.63
N ARG A 126 -1.85 -1.61 4.52
CA ARG A 126 -2.50 -0.30 4.41
C ARG A 126 -4.03 -0.41 4.53
N LYS A 127 -4.64 -1.43 3.91
CA LYS A 127 -6.10 -1.67 4.03
C LYS A 127 -6.49 -2.08 5.45
N LEU A 128 -5.72 -2.98 6.08
CA LEU A 128 -5.94 -3.37 7.48
C LEU A 128 -5.81 -2.19 8.44
N MET A 129 -4.77 -1.35 8.29
CA MET A 129 -4.61 -0.14 9.10
C MET A 129 -5.80 0.83 8.92
N LYS A 130 -6.29 1.00 7.68
CA LYS A 130 -7.47 1.82 7.38
C LYS A 130 -8.76 1.24 8.00
N ILE A 131 -8.96 -0.07 7.92
CA ILE A 131 -10.07 -0.78 8.57
C ILE A 131 -10.01 -0.56 10.09
N GLY A 132 -8.84 -0.73 10.71
CA GLY A 132 -8.62 -0.49 12.14
C GLY A 132 -8.97 0.93 12.56
N GLN A 133 -8.45 1.92 11.83
CA GLN A 133 -8.77 3.34 12.05
C GLN A 133 -10.29 3.61 11.93
N ALA A 134 -10.95 3.07 10.91
CA ALA A 134 -12.39 3.26 10.72
C ALA A 134 -13.23 2.65 11.87
N VAL A 135 -12.85 1.48 12.38
CA VAL A 135 -13.49 0.85 13.55
C VAL A 135 -13.24 1.66 14.83
N LEU A 136 -12.00 2.09 15.08
CA LEU A 136 -11.66 2.90 16.26
C LEU A 136 -12.37 4.26 16.25
N GLU A 137 -12.42 4.94 15.10
CA GLU A 137 -13.19 6.17 14.94
C GLU A 137 -14.69 5.98 15.11
N TYR A 138 -15.22 4.81 14.72
CA TYR A 138 -16.62 4.48 14.97
C TYR A 138 -16.87 4.34 16.48
N GLY A 139 -16.01 3.61 17.20
CA GLY A 139 -16.10 3.45 18.65
C GLY A 139 -16.04 4.76 19.42
N MET A 140 -15.09 5.64 19.08
CA MET A 140 -14.97 6.98 19.68
C MET A 140 -16.25 7.83 19.53
N LYS A 141 -17.02 7.63 18.45
CA LYS A 141 -18.29 8.34 18.21
C LYS A 141 -19.51 7.64 18.79
N ASN A 142 -19.43 6.35 19.08
CA ASN A 142 -20.55 5.51 19.52
C ASN A 142 -20.37 4.93 20.94
N SER A 143 -19.67 5.67 21.81
CA SER A 143 -19.45 5.31 23.22
C SER A 143 -18.75 3.94 23.40
N ASN A 144 -17.65 3.73 22.67
CA ASN A 144 -16.85 2.50 22.67
C ASN A 144 -17.64 1.25 22.24
N LYS A 145 -18.59 1.41 21.32
CA LYS A 145 -19.25 0.29 20.64
C LYS A 145 -18.60 -0.01 19.30
N SER A 146 -18.50 -1.28 18.96
CA SER A 146 -18.07 -1.72 17.64
C SER A 146 -19.19 -1.52 16.61
N PRO A 147 -18.87 -1.31 15.32
CA PRO A 147 -19.88 -1.33 14.26
C PRO A 147 -20.42 -2.75 14.10
N ALA A 148 -21.70 -2.89 13.78
CA ALA A 148 -22.34 -4.20 13.62
C ALA A 148 -21.79 -4.97 12.41
N SER A 149 -21.17 -4.28 11.45
CA SER A 149 -20.46 -4.88 10.32
C SER A 149 -19.50 -3.89 9.66
N LEU A 150 -18.56 -4.38 8.85
CA LEU A 150 -17.76 -3.52 7.97
C LEU A 150 -18.61 -2.78 6.91
N HIS A 151 -19.79 -3.30 6.57
CA HIS A 151 -20.70 -2.63 5.65
C HIS A 151 -21.28 -1.32 6.24
N GLU A 152 -21.45 -1.24 7.56
CA GLU A 152 -21.84 0.00 8.25
C GLU A 152 -20.77 1.09 8.14
N LEU A 153 -19.48 0.70 8.16
CA LEU A 153 -18.36 1.61 7.91
C LEU A 153 -18.33 2.10 6.45
N VAL A 154 -18.81 1.28 5.50
CA VAL A 154 -18.98 1.71 4.10
C VAL A 154 -20.19 2.65 3.95
N GLN A 155 -21.34 2.32 4.55
CA GLN A 155 -22.54 3.17 4.52
C GLN A 155 -22.32 4.55 5.16
N SER A 156 -21.50 4.62 6.22
CA SER A 156 -21.11 5.87 6.87
C SER A 156 -19.96 6.61 6.18
N GLY A 157 -19.46 6.12 5.03
CA GLY A 157 -18.42 6.77 4.24
C GLY A 157 -17.01 6.72 4.85
N LYS A 158 -16.79 5.88 5.87
CA LYS A 158 -15.47 5.68 6.49
C LYS A 158 -14.57 4.75 5.68
N LEU A 159 -15.18 3.79 5.00
CA LEU A 159 -14.53 2.86 4.06
C LEU A 159 -15.24 2.91 2.71
N THR A 160 -14.54 2.52 1.65
CA THR A 160 -15.13 2.20 0.35
C THR A 160 -15.32 0.68 0.22
N ALA A 161 -16.07 0.23 -0.79
CA ALA A 161 -16.15 -1.20 -1.11
C ALA A 161 -14.77 -1.79 -1.48
N ASP A 162 -13.90 -0.99 -2.10
CA ASP A 162 -12.56 -1.42 -2.50
C ASP A 162 -11.61 -1.61 -1.31
N ASP A 163 -11.82 -0.89 -0.19
CA ASP A 163 -11.05 -1.09 1.04
C ASP A 163 -11.30 -2.49 1.65
N LEU A 164 -12.44 -3.12 1.34
CA LEU A 164 -12.81 -4.44 1.86
C LEU A 164 -12.35 -5.61 0.96
N GLN A 165 -11.79 -5.33 -0.21
CA GLN A 165 -11.23 -6.32 -1.13
C GLN A 165 -9.75 -6.54 -0.81
N SER A 166 -9.29 -7.78 -0.65
CA SER A 166 -7.86 -8.02 -0.46
C SER A 166 -7.10 -7.83 -1.78
N PRO A 167 -5.92 -7.16 -1.77
CA PRO A 167 -5.04 -7.15 -2.95
C PRO A 167 -4.56 -8.56 -3.30
N CYS A 168 -4.62 -9.51 -2.35
CA CYS A 168 -4.32 -10.92 -2.58
C CYS A 168 -5.43 -11.65 -3.38
N GLY A 169 -6.50 -10.96 -3.78
CA GLY A 169 -7.64 -11.54 -4.51
C GLY A 169 -8.72 -12.13 -3.59
N PRO A 170 -9.82 -12.65 -4.16
CA PRO A 170 -10.96 -13.11 -3.37
C PRO A 170 -10.72 -14.46 -2.68
N VAL A 171 -11.33 -14.64 -1.52
CA VAL A 171 -11.41 -15.97 -0.87
C VAL A 171 -12.40 -16.91 -1.59
N ALA A 172 -11.99 -18.17 -1.79
CA ALA A 172 -12.79 -19.18 -2.47
C ALA A 172 -14.03 -19.66 -1.69
N ASP A 173 -14.18 -19.29 -0.40
CA ASP A 173 -15.33 -19.67 0.43
C ASP A 173 -16.53 -18.70 0.34
N GLY A 174 -16.44 -17.68 -0.53
CA GLY A 174 -17.51 -16.72 -0.77
C GLY A 174 -17.78 -15.73 0.38
N LYS A 175 -16.91 -15.70 1.39
CA LYS A 175 -16.98 -14.74 2.51
C LYS A 175 -16.11 -13.51 2.21
N GLN A 176 -15.95 -12.64 3.20
CA GLN A 176 -15.11 -11.44 3.11
C GLN A 176 -13.63 -11.80 3.02
N ASP A 177 -12.83 -10.97 2.33
CA ASP A 177 -11.39 -11.19 2.17
C ASP A 177 -10.59 -10.85 3.45
N TYR A 178 -11.18 -10.04 4.33
CA TYR A 178 -10.65 -9.72 5.64
C TYR A 178 -11.51 -10.36 6.73
N TRP A 179 -10.87 -10.84 7.79
CA TRP A 179 -11.54 -11.15 9.05
C TRP A 179 -11.32 -9.99 10.01
N VAL A 180 -12.34 -9.56 10.75
CA VAL A 180 -12.26 -8.44 11.71
C VAL A 180 -13.04 -8.75 12.98
N ARG A 181 -12.43 -8.46 14.14
CA ARG A 181 -13.04 -8.44 15.46
C ARG A 181 -13.96 -7.23 15.57
N LEU A 182 -15.26 -7.48 15.66
CA LEU A 182 -16.29 -6.46 15.84
C LEU A 182 -17.12 -6.68 17.12
N ASP A 183 -16.56 -7.39 18.10
CA ASP A 183 -17.10 -7.39 19.45
C ASP A 183 -16.84 -6.04 20.14
N ASP A 184 -17.67 -5.65 21.11
CA ASP A 184 -17.50 -4.39 21.86
C ASP A 184 -16.26 -4.41 22.79
N GLN A 185 -15.55 -5.54 22.90
CA GLN A 185 -14.44 -5.68 23.84
C GLN A 185 -13.14 -5.07 23.32
N ILE A 186 -13.01 -4.81 22.01
CA ILE A 186 -11.78 -4.28 21.38
C ILE A 186 -11.23 -3.00 22.02
N PHE A 187 -12.08 -2.20 22.69
CA PHE A 187 -11.70 -0.94 23.31
C PHE A 187 -11.08 -1.18 24.70
N GLY A 188 -9.76 -0.97 24.80
CA GLY A 188 -8.99 -1.19 26.03
C GLY A 188 -8.44 -2.62 26.18
N MET A 189 -8.45 -3.41 25.10
CA MET A 189 -7.84 -4.74 25.06
C MET A 189 -6.31 -4.70 25.02
N ASP A 190 -5.72 -5.84 25.35
CA ASP A 190 -4.28 -6.12 25.32
C ASP A 190 -3.71 -5.96 23.89
N SER A 191 -2.58 -5.28 23.74
CA SER A 191 -1.95 -5.03 22.43
C SER A 191 -1.49 -6.30 21.69
N THR A 192 -1.38 -7.44 22.38
CA THR A 192 -1.09 -8.74 21.76
C THR A 192 -2.33 -9.44 21.19
N LEU A 193 -3.52 -8.83 21.32
CA LEU A 193 -4.75 -9.38 20.76
C LEU A 193 -4.92 -8.98 19.29
N MET A 194 -5.28 -9.97 18.47
CA MET A 194 -5.58 -9.74 17.06
C MET A 194 -6.97 -9.11 16.88
N MET A 195 -6.97 -8.00 16.14
CA MET A 195 -8.16 -7.26 15.73
C MET A 195 -8.60 -7.62 14.30
N ALA A 196 -7.69 -7.85 13.35
CA ALA A 196 -8.04 -8.25 11.99
C ALA A 196 -6.90 -8.97 11.27
N TYR A 197 -7.20 -9.71 10.19
CA TYR A 197 -6.18 -10.25 9.29
C TYR A 197 -6.70 -10.46 7.84
N ASP A 198 -5.76 -10.56 6.91
CA ASP A 198 -6.02 -10.86 5.49
C ASP A 198 -6.26 -12.38 5.29
N ARG A 199 -7.52 -12.76 5.07
CA ARG A 199 -7.92 -14.17 4.85
C ARG A 199 -7.45 -14.68 3.48
N ALA A 200 -7.36 -13.81 2.48
CA ALA A 200 -6.86 -14.19 1.16
C ALA A 200 -5.35 -14.45 1.17
N ALA A 201 -4.57 -13.66 1.92
CA ALA A 201 -3.15 -13.94 2.17
C ALA A 201 -2.94 -15.29 2.88
N TYR A 202 -3.81 -15.62 3.86
CA TYR A 202 -3.83 -16.94 4.50
C TYR A 202 -4.11 -18.05 3.49
N ALA A 203 -5.19 -17.93 2.71
CA ALA A 203 -5.57 -18.92 1.70
C ALA A 203 -4.45 -19.20 0.67
N ARG A 204 -3.65 -18.19 0.33
CA ARG A 204 -2.52 -18.29 -0.62
C ARG A 204 -1.19 -18.77 0.00
N GLY A 205 -1.16 -19.16 1.27
CA GLY A 205 0.05 -19.69 1.92
C GLY A 205 1.19 -18.68 2.09
N GLY A 206 0.85 -17.39 2.18
CA GLY A 206 1.80 -16.28 2.32
C GLY A 206 2.17 -15.93 3.76
N PRO A 207 3.04 -14.92 3.96
CA PRO A 207 3.00 -14.07 5.14
C PRO A 207 1.63 -13.38 5.22
N ILE A 208 1.00 -13.39 6.38
CA ILE A 208 -0.33 -12.81 6.62
C ILE A 208 -0.16 -11.47 7.32
N SER A 209 -0.75 -10.42 6.76
CA SER A 209 -0.87 -9.13 7.44
C SER A 209 -1.93 -9.23 8.54
N VAL A 210 -1.57 -8.81 9.75
CA VAL A 210 -2.37 -8.92 10.97
C VAL A 210 -2.41 -7.55 11.67
N LEU A 211 -3.61 -7.06 11.95
CA LEU A 211 -3.85 -5.85 12.75
C LEU A 211 -4.09 -6.24 14.21
N PHE A 212 -3.48 -5.50 15.13
CA PHE A 212 -3.64 -5.66 16.57
C PHE A 212 -4.47 -4.54 17.20
N CYS A 213 -4.94 -4.74 18.43
CA CYS A 213 -5.85 -3.80 19.12
C CYS A 213 -5.22 -2.43 19.49
N ASP A 214 -3.90 -2.29 19.45
CA ASP A 214 -3.17 -1.02 19.55
C ASP A 214 -2.96 -0.32 18.18
N ALA A 215 -3.62 -0.83 17.13
CA ALA A 215 -3.59 -0.37 15.75
C ALA A 215 -2.26 -0.53 14.99
N HIS A 216 -1.29 -1.32 15.50
CA HIS A 216 -0.16 -1.73 14.66
C HIS A 216 -0.53 -2.88 13.72
N VAL A 217 0.19 -2.99 12.60
CA VAL A 217 0.08 -4.12 11.67
C VAL A 217 1.42 -4.84 11.59
N GLU A 218 1.40 -6.16 11.78
CA GLU A 218 2.56 -7.04 11.60
C GLU A 218 2.31 -8.04 10.47
N ARG A 219 3.37 -8.51 9.80
CA ARG A 219 3.29 -9.60 8.81
C ARG A 219 3.83 -10.89 9.40
N LEU A 220 2.94 -11.78 9.79
CA LEU A 220 3.30 -13.06 10.41
C LEU A 220 3.54 -14.15 9.35
N PRO A 221 4.65 -14.90 9.40
CA PRO A 221 4.76 -16.18 8.72
C PRO A 221 3.63 -17.13 9.14
N MET A 222 3.13 -17.94 8.21
CA MET A 222 2.01 -18.88 8.42
C MET A 222 2.08 -19.65 9.76
N GLN A 223 3.24 -20.23 10.09
CA GLN A 223 3.43 -20.99 11.34
C GLN A 223 3.26 -20.13 12.61
N GLN A 224 3.68 -18.86 12.58
CA GLN A 224 3.50 -17.93 13.70
C GLN A 224 2.04 -17.49 13.82
N PHE A 225 1.37 -17.25 12.69
CA PHE A 225 -0.06 -16.99 12.65
C PHE A 225 -0.87 -18.17 13.22
N ASP A 226 -0.62 -19.40 12.75
CA ASP A 226 -1.27 -20.62 13.27
C ASP A 226 -1.02 -20.86 14.78
N ALA A 227 0.12 -20.39 15.32
CA ALA A 227 0.38 -20.41 16.75
C ALA A 227 -0.41 -19.31 17.49
N MET A 228 -0.54 -18.11 16.89
CA MET A 228 -1.32 -17.00 17.43
C MET A 228 -2.84 -17.32 17.47
N LEU A 229 -3.37 -18.05 16.48
CA LEU A 229 -4.74 -18.56 16.48
C LEU A 229 -5.03 -19.49 17.68
N LYS A 230 -4.02 -20.23 18.14
CA LYS A 230 -4.13 -21.17 19.27
C LYS A 230 -3.96 -20.50 20.64
N ASN A 231 -3.64 -19.21 20.68
CA ASN A 231 -3.52 -18.46 21.93
C ASN A 231 -4.92 -18.28 22.56
N PRO A 232 -5.13 -18.65 23.85
CA PRO A 232 -6.42 -18.48 24.52
C PRO A 232 -6.99 -17.05 24.48
N LYS A 233 -6.15 -16.01 24.40
CA LYS A 233 -6.62 -14.62 24.19
C LYS A 233 -7.44 -14.49 22.90
N ASN A 234 -7.04 -15.21 21.86
CA ASN A 234 -7.70 -15.26 20.55
C ASN A 234 -8.74 -16.40 20.46
N SER A 235 -9.24 -16.98 21.57
CA SER A 235 -10.20 -18.09 21.50
C SER A 235 -11.64 -17.68 21.12
N GLY A 236 -12.06 -16.46 21.44
CA GLY A 236 -13.39 -15.92 21.11
C GLY A 236 -13.50 -15.42 19.67
N THR A 237 -12.95 -16.16 18.71
CA THR A 237 -12.70 -15.67 17.35
C THR A 237 -13.22 -16.68 16.34
N ASP A 238 -14.11 -16.27 15.44
CA ASP A 238 -14.67 -17.15 14.41
C ASP A 238 -13.63 -17.43 13.31
N PHE A 239 -12.70 -18.34 13.61
CA PHE A 239 -11.66 -18.83 12.73
C PHE A 239 -12.19 -19.85 11.73
N GLN A 240 -13.23 -19.47 10.98
CA GLN A 240 -13.53 -20.09 9.69
C GLN A 240 -12.44 -19.69 8.69
N LEU A 241 -11.27 -20.29 8.84
CA LEU A 241 -10.13 -20.14 7.94
C LEU A 241 -10.54 -20.62 6.55
N PRO A 242 -10.25 -19.85 5.48
CA PRO A 242 -10.50 -20.33 4.13
C PRO A 242 -9.59 -21.53 3.81
N PRO A 243 -10.03 -22.47 2.95
CA PRO A 243 -9.17 -23.54 2.48
C PRO A 243 -7.97 -22.95 1.68
N PRO A 244 -6.81 -23.63 1.67
CA PRO A 244 -5.69 -23.27 0.80
C PRO A 244 -6.08 -23.26 -0.69
N GLN A 245 -5.50 -22.33 -1.46
CA GLN A 245 -5.73 -22.13 -2.90
C GLN A 245 -4.54 -22.53 -3.79
#